data_AF-A0A4R8ZDU0-F1
#
_entry.id   AF-A0A4R8ZDU0-F1
#
_cell.length_a   1.000
_cell.length_b   1.000
_cell.length_c   1.000
_cell.angle_alpha   90.00
_cell.angle_beta   90.00
_cell.angle_gamma   90.00
#
_symmetry.space_group_name_H-M   'P 1'
#
loop_
_entity.id
_entity.type
_entity.pdbx_description
1 polymer ?
#
loop_
_entity_poly.entity_id
_entity_poly.type
_entity_poly.pdbx_seq_one_letter_code
_entity_poly.pdbx_strand_id
1 'polypeptide(L)'
;MFTIEDAPVRGALGDRLYVVDHERGVWLQRVSGVGRRPGDAFQLVREESVIPFNMSEEEETDPNSGQRYVLRRFEIFGISGIAKRYAGIEPFAFSDDIEKHEFMKLAIEAVLVYGFHYTTTPRPEGDVRIDADGQIFTLGGFGYATEG
;
A
#
# COMPACT_ATOMS: atom_id res chain seq x y z
N MET A 1 9.81 5.75 -9.99
CA MET A 1 8.69 4.80 -10.15
C MET A 1 8.91 3.65 -9.18
N PHE A 2 7.86 3.10 -8.57
CA PHE A 2 7.99 2.05 -7.58
C PHE A 2 8.37 0.69 -8.19
N THR A 3 9.24 -0.05 -7.52
CA THR A 3 9.65 -1.42 -7.83
C THR A 3 9.58 -2.30 -6.58
N ILE A 4 9.47 -3.62 -6.75
CA ILE A 4 9.56 -4.58 -5.63
C ILE A 4 11.01 -5.05 -5.49
N GLU A 5 11.55 -4.96 -4.28
CA GLU A 5 12.93 -5.36 -3.98
C GLU A 5 13.01 -6.14 -2.65
N ASP A 6 14.16 -6.78 -2.40
CA ASP A 6 14.47 -7.34 -1.08
C ASP A 6 14.77 -6.20 -0.11
N ALA A 7 14.08 -6.17 1.03
CA ALA A 7 14.36 -5.21 2.08
C ALA A 7 15.80 -5.41 2.61
N PRO A 8 16.57 -4.34 2.87
CA PRO A 8 17.94 -4.45 3.35
C PRO A 8 18.00 -5.30 4.63
N VAL A 9 18.93 -6.27 4.66
CA VAL A 9 18.99 -7.33 5.67
C VAL A 9 19.36 -6.77 7.06
N ARG A 10 18.35 -6.37 7.84
CA ARG A 10 18.16 -6.49 9.30
C ARG A 10 17.16 -5.44 9.80
N GLY A 11 15.97 -5.86 10.23
CA GLY A 11 15.01 -4.96 10.87
C GLY A 11 13.63 -5.52 11.19
N ALA A 12 13.56 -6.72 11.80
CA ALA A 12 12.54 -7.33 12.67
C ALA A 12 11.01 -7.05 12.60
N LEU A 13 10.46 -6.20 11.74
CA LEU A 13 9.11 -5.66 11.93
C LEU A 13 8.22 -5.65 10.67
N GLY A 14 8.77 -5.99 9.50
CA GLY A 14 8.06 -6.04 8.21
C GLY A 14 8.40 -7.26 7.36
N ASP A 15 7.69 -7.44 6.26
CA ASP A 15 7.92 -8.55 5.32
C ASP A 15 9.30 -8.47 4.65
N ARG A 16 9.80 -9.59 4.12
CA ARG A 16 11.12 -9.64 3.46
C ARG A 16 11.23 -8.69 2.26
N LEU A 17 10.13 -8.47 1.55
CA LEU A 17 10.05 -7.61 0.39
C LEU A 17 9.51 -6.23 0.79
N TYR A 18 9.82 -5.24 -0.03
CA TYR A 18 9.30 -3.88 0.09
C TYR A 18 9.11 -3.29 -1.30
N VAL A 19 8.26 -2.27 -1.40
CA VAL A 19 8.01 -1.50 -2.61
C VAL A 19 8.77 -0.18 -2.49
N VAL A 20 9.63 0.17 -3.46
CA VAL A 20 10.55 1.32 -3.34
C VAL A 20 10.57 2.17 -4.59
N ASP A 21 10.57 3.48 -4.43
CA ASP A 21 10.87 4.47 -5.44
C ASP A 21 12.13 5.24 -5.02
N HIS A 22 13.27 4.83 -5.57
CA HIS A 22 14.58 5.42 -5.24
C HIS A 22 14.69 6.89 -5.63
N GLU A 23 14.02 7.33 -6.68
CA GLU A 23 14.07 8.73 -7.14
C GLU A 23 13.37 9.65 -6.15
N ARG A 24 12.24 9.19 -5.60
CA ARG A 24 11.44 9.95 -4.63
C ARG A 24 11.89 9.71 -3.19
N GLY A 25 12.79 8.76 -2.95
CA GLY A 25 13.23 8.35 -1.62
C GLY A 25 12.09 7.78 -0.77
N VAL A 26 11.13 7.10 -1.41
CA VAL A 26 9.91 6.58 -0.77
C VAL A 26 9.94 5.05 -0.80
N TRP A 27 9.53 4.42 0.28
CA TRP A 27 9.27 2.99 0.28
C TRP A 27 8.09 2.59 1.14
N LEU A 28 7.52 1.43 0.83
CA LEU A 28 6.38 0.84 1.51
C LEU A 28 6.68 -0.60 1.88
N GLN A 29 6.30 -0.98 3.09
CA GLN A 29 6.42 -2.35 3.54
C GLN A 29 5.20 -2.73 4.36
N ARG A 30 4.72 -3.95 4.14
CA ARG A 30 3.75 -4.58 5.04
C ARG A 30 4.41 -4.92 6.37
N VAL A 31 3.73 -4.60 7.47
CA VAL A 31 4.15 -4.91 8.84
C VAL A 31 3.82 -6.37 9.14
N SER A 32 4.83 -7.18 9.48
CA SER A 32 4.66 -8.63 9.67
C SER A 32 4.00 -8.97 11.02
N GLY A 33 3.27 -10.08 11.10
CA GLY A 33 2.74 -10.63 12.36
C GLY A 33 1.23 -10.50 12.58
N VAL A 34 0.48 -9.94 11.64
CA VAL A 34 -0.99 -9.89 11.69
C VAL A 34 -1.52 -11.18 11.04
N GLY A 35 -2.21 -12.02 11.83
CA GLY A 35 -2.69 -13.33 11.40
C GLY A 35 -3.65 -13.31 10.19
N ARG A 36 -4.19 -14.49 9.85
CA ARG A 36 -4.90 -14.87 8.60
C ARG A 36 -6.19 -14.08 8.21
N ARG A 37 -6.30 -12.77 8.44
CA ARG A 37 -7.41 -11.96 7.91
C ARG A 37 -6.88 -10.79 7.08
N PRO A 38 -7.48 -10.52 5.90
CA PRO A 38 -7.17 -9.37 5.08
C PRO A 38 -7.42 -8.09 5.87
N GLY A 39 -6.40 -7.25 5.97
CA GLY A 39 -6.29 -6.19 6.95
C GLY A 39 -4.82 -5.81 7.10
N ASP A 40 -4.17 -5.49 5.99
CA ASP A 40 -2.73 -5.31 5.95
C ASP A 40 -2.37 -3.97 6.62
N ALA A 41 -1.67 -4.05 7.74
CA ALA A 41 -1.00 -2.90 8.33
C ALA A 41 0.28 -2.63 7.52
N PHE A 42 0.46 -1.40 7.10
CA PHE A 42 1.61 -0.96 6.30
C PHE A 42 2.34 0.18 6.99
N GLN A 43 3.60 0.33 6.60
CA GLN A 43 4.36 1.54 6.77
C GLN A 43 4.73 2.10 5.41
N LEU A 44 4.46 3.39 5.20
CA LEU A 44 5.06 4.18 4.14
C LEU A 44 6.15 5.04 4.77
N VAL A 45 7.32 5.07 4.16
CA VAL A 45 8.46 5.85 4.65
C VAL A 45 8.95 6.77 3.55
N ARG A 46 9.18 8.03 3.90
CA ARG A 46 9.82 9.04 3.06
C ARG A 46 10.75 9.85 3.95
N GLU A 47 12.04 9.84 3.63
CA GLU A 47 13.07 10.47 4.47
C GLU A 47 12.98 9.99 5.93
N GLU A 48 12.66 10.86 6.88
CA GLU A 48 12.52 10.55 8.31
C GLU A 48 11.07 10.24 8.72
N SER A 49 10.10 10.47 7.84
CA SER A 49 8.68 10.28 8.12
C SER A 49 8.28 8.82 7.93
N VAL A 50 7.67 8.24 8.96
CA VAL A 50 7.09 6.88 8.92
C VAL A 50 5.59 7.01 9.16
N ILE A 51 4.79 6.69 8.13
CA ILE A 51 3.34 6.83 8.13
C ILE A 51 2.72 5.43 8.24
N PRO A 52 2.17 5.06 9.42
CA PRO A 52 1.46 3.82 9.56
C PRO A 52 0.03 3.94 9.04
N PHE A 53 -0.49 2.87 8.43
CA PHE A 53 -1.88 2.81 8.01
C PHE A 53 -2.39 1.38 7.91
N ASN A 54 -3.71 1.21 7.89
CA ASN A 54 -4.36 -0.07 7.66
C ASN A 54 -5.25 0.01 6.44
N MET A 55 -5.34 -1.10 5.72
CA MET A 55 -6.29 -1.25 4.63
C MET A 55 -7.19 -2.45 4.82
N SER A 56 -8.47 -2.29 4.51
CA SER A 56 -9.39 -3.40 4.31
C SER A 56 -9.26 -3.94 2.89
N GLU A 57 -9.81 -5.14 2.69
CA GLU A 57 -9.82 -5.81 1.40
C GLU A 57 -11.13 -6.55 1.19
N GLU A 58 -11.71 -6.38 0.01
CA GLU A 58 -12.95 -7.03 -0.43
C GLU A 58 -12.75 -7.59 -1.84
N GLU A 59 -13.30 -8.77 -2.11
CA GLU A 59 -13.39 -9.29 -3.47
C GLU A 59 -14.67 -8.79 -4.13
N GLU A 60 -14.53 -8.20 -5.30
CA GLU A 60 -15.62 -7.60 -6.07
C GLU A 60 -15.62 -8.12 -7.50
N THR A 61 -16.73 -7.90 -8.21
CA THR A 61 -16.84 -8.19 -9.64
C THR A 61 -17.27 -6.93 -10.37
N ASP A 62 -16.50 -6.55 -11.39
CA ASP A 62 -16.84 -5.42 -12.24
C ASP A 62 -18.11 -5.76 -13.03
N PRO A 63 -19.21 -5.00 -12.85
CA PRO A 63 -20.49 -5.34 -13.47
C PRO A 63 -20.48 -5.18 -15.00
N ASN A 64 -19.53 -4.43 -15.56
CA ASN A 64 -19.45 -4.19 -16.99
C ASN A 64 -18.58 -5.23 -17.69
N SER A 65 -17.41 -5.54 -17.13
CA SER A 65 -16.46 -6.49 -17.73
C SER A 65 -16.60 -7.92 -17.22
N GLY A 66 -17.26 -8.13 -16.08
CA GLY A 66 -17.32 -9.42 -15.38
C GLY A 66 -15.99 -9.81 -14.72
N GLN A 67 -14.99 -8.93 -14.75
CA GLN A 67 -13.67 -9.17 -14.14
C GLN A 67 -13.80 -9.18 -12.62
N ARG A 68 -13.29 -10.22 -11.96
CA ARG A 68 -13.10 -10.22 -10.52
C ARG A 68 -11.88 -9.37 -10.16
N TYR A 69 -12.01 -8.56 -9.12
CA TYR A 69 -10.93 -7.72 -8.62
C TYR A 69 -10.93 -7.66 -7.10
N VAL A 70 -9.78 -7.29 -6.55
CA VAL A 70 -9.59 -7.01 -5.14
C VAL A 70 -9.69 -5.50 -4.94
N LEU A 71 -10.68 -5.07 -4.16
CA LEU A 71 -10.87 -3.68 -3.77
C LEU A 71 -10.28 -3.45 -2.38
N ARG A 72 -9.38 -2.48 -2.26
CA ARG A 72 -8.81 -2.07 -0.99
C ARG A 72 -9.21 -0.66 -0.62
N ARG A 73 -9.41 -0.41 0.68
CA ARG A 73 -9.74 0.92 1.20
C ARG A 73 -8.88 1.24 2.41
N PHE A 74 -8.50 2.51 2.58
CA PHE A 74 -7.90 2.93 3.83
C PHE A 74 -8.93 2.87 4.95
N GLU A 75 -8.66 2.09 5.99
CA GLU A 75 -9.46 2.16 7.22
C GLU A 75 -9.02 3.36 8.08
N ILE A 76 -7.71 3.53 8.19
CA ILE A 76 -7.04 4.59 8.95
C ILE A 76 -5.70 4.91 8.29
N PHE A 77 -5.31 6.19 8.28
CA PHE A 77 -4.06 6.67 7.69
C PHE A 77 -3.35 7.65 8.62
N GLY A 78 -2.05 7.44 8.87
CA GLY A 78 -1.26 8.15 9.88
C GLY A 78 -1.36 7.59 11.30
N ILE A 79 -2.30 6.68 11.55
CA ILE A 79 -2.48 6.00 12.82
C ILE A 79 -2.67 4.52 12.54
N SER A 80 -1.97 3.65 13.26
CA SER A 80 -2.31 2.22 13.31
C SER A 80 -1.95 1.62 14.66
N GLY A 81 -2.97 1.17 15.39
CA GLY A 81 -2.75 0.41 16.63
C GLY A 81 -2.04 -0.92 16.39
N ILE A 82 -2.21 -1.49 15.19
CA ILE A 82 -1.53 -2.72 14.77
C ILE A 82 -0.04 -2.45 14.54
N ALA A 83 0.30 -1.44 13.73
CA ALA A 83 1.69 -1.06 13.49
C ALA A 83 2.40 -0.65 14.78
N LYS A 84 1.72 0.09 15.67
CA LYS A 84 2.24 0.43 16.99
C LYS A 84 2.52 -0.81 17.85
N ARG A 85 1.58 -1.75 17.91
CA ARG A 85 1.69 -2.95 18.76
C ARG A 85 2.78 -3.92 18.27
N TYR A 86 2.84 -4.16 16.97
CA TYR A 86 3.70 -5.21 16.40
C TYR A 86 5.03 -4.69 15.87
N ALA A 87 5.10 -3.41 15.51
CA ALA A 87 6.30 -2.78 14.97
C ALA A 87 6.77 -1.54 15.76
N GLY A 88 6.08 -1.13 16.83
CA GLY A 88 6.46 0.06 17.58
C GLY A 88 6.36 1.36 16.77
N ILE A 89 5.64 1.34 15.64
CA ILE A 89 5.49 2.51 14.78
C ILE A 89 4.49 3.47 15.42
N GLU A 90 4.96 4.65 15.78
CA GLU A 90 4.13 5.69 16.41
C GLU A 90 3.21 6.36 15.38
N PRO A 91 2.07 6.92 15.83
CA PRO A 91 1.24 7.76 14.98
C PRO A 91 2.02 8.91 14.35
N PHE A 92 1.74 9.20 13.09
CA PHE A 92 2.24 10.34 12.36
C PHE A 92 1.21 11.48 12.41
N ALA A 93 1.66 12.67 12.80
CA ALA A 93 0.82 13.86 12.81
C ALA A 93 1.12 14.69 11.55
N PHE A 94 0.15 14.76 10.64
CA PHE A 94 0.25 15.61 9.47
C PHE A 94 0.14 17.10 9.85
N SER A 95 0.87 17.96 9.15
CA SER A 95 0.78 19.41 9.30
C SER A 95 -0.57 19.94 8.84
N ASP A 96 -1.12 19.35 7.78
CA ASP A 96 -2.40 19.71 7.16
C ASP A 96 -2.93 18.57 6.26
N ASP A 97 -4.12 18.79 5.69
CA ASP A 97 -4.76 17.84 4.79
C ASP A 97 -4.06 17.72 3.42
N ILE A 98 -3.27 18.72 3.02
CA ILE A 98 -2.50 18.68 1.76
C ILE A 98 -1.38 17.66 1.91
N GLU A 99 -0.59 17.77 2.98
CA GLU A 99 0.48 16.81 3.29
C GLU A 99 -0.09 15.39 3.41
N LYS A 100 -1.22 15.24 4.13
CA LYS A 100 -1.90 13.95 4.25
C LYS A 100 -2.26 13.38 2.88
N HIS A 101 -2.85 14.19 1.99
CA HIS A 101 -3.24 13.75 0.66
C HIS A 101 -2.04 13.37 -0.22
N GLU A 102 -0.93 14.10 -0.12
CA GLU A 102 0.32 13.76 -0.81
C GLU A 102 0.86 12.40 -0.38
N PHE A 103 0.91 12.14 0.93
CA PHE A 103 1.31 10.83 1.45
C PHE A 103 0.34 9.72 1.09
N MET A 104 -0.98 9.98 1.13
CA MET A 104 -1.98 9.01 0.70
C MET A 104 -1.79 8.63 -0.76
N LYS A 105 -1.51 9.60 -1.64
CA LYS A 105 -1.26 9.32 -3.06
C LYS A 105 -0.04 8.43 -3.28
N LEU A 106 1.04 8.66 -2.53
CA LEU A 106 2.22 7.79 -2.54
C LEU A 106 1.89 6.38 -2.03
N ALA A 107 1.11 6.27 -0.96
CA ALA A 107 0.67 4.99 -0.42
C ALA A 107 -0.21 4.23 -1.43
N ILE A 108 -1.14 4.91 -2.11
CA ILE A 108 -1.99 4.32 -3.15
C ILE A 108 -1.13 3.70 -4.26
N GLU A 109 -0.20 4.49 -4.82
CA GLU A 109 0.68 4.02 -5.89
C GLU A 109 1.52 2.81 -5.43
N ALA A 110 2.12 2.90 -4.25
CA ALA A 110 2.97 1.84 -3.71
C ALA A 110 2.17 0.57 -3.36
N VAL A 111 0.95 0.67 -2.84
CA VAL A 111 0.09 -0.49 -2.55
C VAL A 111 -0.39 -1.16 -3.84
N LEU A 112 -0.67 -0.39 -4.90
CA LEU A 112 -0.99 -0.95 -6.21
C LEU A 112 0.18 -1.78 -6.77
N VAL A 113 1.42 -1.32 -6.59
CA VAL A 113 2.63 -2.09 -6.96
C VAL A 113 2.85 -3.30 -6.04
N TYR A 114 2.56 -3.18 -4.74
CA TYR A 114 2.57 -4.32 -3.80
C TYR A 114 1.58 -5.42 -4.22
N GLY A 115 0.42 -5.03 -4.78
CA GLY A 115 -0.63 -5.94 -5.20
C GLY A 115 -1.20 -6.71 -4.01
N PHE A 116 -1.37 -8.03 -4.15
CA PHE A 116 -1.99 -8.86 -3.10
C PHE A 116 -0.99 -9.30 -2.02
N HIS A 117 0.23 -9.72 -2.40
CA HIS A 117 1.31 -10.19 -1.51
C HIS A 117 2.70 -10.10 -2.17
N TYR A 118 3.13 -8.89 -2.57
CA TYR A 118 4.36 -8.71 -3.38
C TYR A 118 4.38 -9.63 -4.60
N THR A 119 3.30 -9.63 -5.38
CA THR A 119 3.22 -10.51 -6.55
C THR A 119 4.14 -9.99 -7.64
N THR A 120 5.26 -10.67 -7.87
CA THR A 120 6.17 -10.40 -9.00
C THR A 120 5.60 -10.90 -10.33
N THR A 121 4.51 -11.66 -10.29
CA THR A 121 3.77 -12.08 -11.48
C THR A 121 2.90 -10.92 -11.97
N PRO A 122 3.01 -10.52 -13.26
CA PRO A 122 2.11 -9.57 -13.87
C PRO A 122 0.66 -10.00 -13.67
N ARG A 123 -0.20 -9.04 -13.32
CA ARG A 123 -1.65 -9.25 -13.25
C ARG A 123 -2.34 -8.36 -14.28
N PRO A 124 -3.53 -8.77 -14.76
CA PRO A 124 -4.34 -7.92 -15.63
C PRO A 124 -4.59 -6.56 -14.97
N GLU A 125 -4.66 -5.51 -15.78
CA GLU A 125 -5.02 -4.20 -15.28
C GLU A 125 -6.33 -4.24 -14.49
N GLY A 126 -6.34 -3.52 -13.37
CA GLY A 126 -7.52 -3.43 -12.50
C GLY A 126 -7.85 -4.69 -11.71
N ASP A 127 -6.97 -5.70 -11.64
CA ASP A 127 -7.04 -6.82 -10.68
C ASP A 127 -7.05 -6.32 -9.24
N VAL A 128 -6.19 -5.33 -8.93
CA VAL A 128 -6.20 -4.62 -7.65
C VAL A 128 -6.65 -3.20 -7.91
N ARG A 129 -7.60 -2.73 -7.10
CA ARG A 129 -8.11 -1.37 -7.13
C ARG A 129 -8.07 -0.79 -5.73
N ILE A 130 -7.81 0.50 -5.62
CA ILE A 130 -7.87 1.22 -4.34
C ILE A 130 -8.97 2.26 -4.42
N ASP A 131 -9.92 2.20 -3.48
CA ASP A 131 -10.87 3.27 -3.25
C ASP A 131 -10.31 4.19 -2.15
N ALA A 132 -10.04 5.43 -2.53
CA ALA A 132 -9.71 6.50 -1.61
C ALA A 132 -10.70 7.65 -1.83
N ASP A 133 -11.51 7.93 -0.81
CA ASP A 133 -12.53 8.98 -0.80
C ASP A 133 -13.52 8.90 -1.98
N GLY A 134 -13.90 7.69 -2.41
CA GLY A 134 -14.85 7.44 -3.49
C GLY A 134 -14.22 7.49 -4.89
N GLN A 135 -12.92 7.75 -4.98
CA GLN A 135 -12.16 7.65 -6.23
C GLN A 135 -11.47 6.29 -6.31
N ILE A 136 -11.70 5.59 -7.42
CA ILE A 136 -11.05 4.32 -7.71
C ILE A 136 -9.74 4.55 -8.46
N PHE A 137 -8.66 4.00 -7.93
CA PHE A 137 -7.32 4.03 -8.51
C PHE A 137 -6.91 2.64 -8.98
N THR A 138 -6.22 2.59 -10.12
CA THR A 138 -5.61 1.39 -10.69
C THR A 138 -4.14 1.66 -11.02
N LEU A 139 -3.37 0.60 -11.25
CA LEU A 139 -1.94 0.69 -11.51
C LEU A 139 -1.66 1.44 -12.83
N GLY A 140 -2.44 1.18 -13.88
CA GLY A 140 -2.37 1.91 -15.15
C GLY A 140 -2.69 3.40 -15.02
N GLY A 141 -3.52 3.80 -14.05
CA GLY A 141 -3.79 5.21 -13.73
C GLY A 141 -2.56 6.02 -13.29
N PHE A 142 -1.50 5.34 -12.84
CA PHE A 142 -0.20 5.94 -12.50
C PHE A 142 0.85 5.82 -13.62
N GLY A 143 0.47 5.32 -14.81
CA GLY A 143 1.35 5.23 -15.97
C GLY A 143 2.25 3.98 -16.01
N TYR A 144 1.97 2.98 -15.18
CA TYR A 144 2.64 1.68 -15.24
C TYR A 144 2.11 0.88 -16.44
N ALA A 145 3.00 0.12 -17.09
CA ALA A 145 2.59 -0.81 -18.12
C ALA A 145 1.88 -2.01 -17.48
N THR A 146 0.69 -2.32 -17.97
CA THR A 146 -0.15 -3.41 -17.47
C THR A 146 -0.60 -4.29 -18.63
N GLU A 147 -0.75 -5.59 -18.40
CA GLU A 147 -1.36 -6.48 -19.39
C GLU A 147 -2.87 -6.20 -19.47
N GLY A 148 -3.40 -6.13 -20.69
CA GLY A 148 -4.81 -5.83 -20.98
C GLY A 148 -5.61 -7.06 -21.37
#